data_AF-A0A8C3NU00-F1
#
_entry.id   AF-A0A8C3NU00-F1
#
_cell.length_a   1.000
_cell.length_b   1.000
_cell.length_c   1.000
_cell.angle_alpha   90.00
_cell.angle_beta   90.00
_cell.angle_gamma   90.00
#
_symmetry.space_group_name_H-M   'P 1'
#
loop_
_entity.id
_entity.type
_entity.pdbx_description
1 polymer ?
#
loop_
_entity_poly.entity_id
_entity_poly.type
_entity_poly.pdbx_seq_one_letter_code
_entity_poly.pdbx_strand_id
1 'polypeptide(L)'
;MANKERKKGQDDKKNPLAAMMDEEPEATKPVGSKAEGGASEGDKKAEKSPADDKSKKPQPGGFLQSHYFVALYRFKALEKDDLDFPPGEKITVVDDSNEEWWRGKIGEKVGFFPPNFIIRVRAGERVHKVTRSFVGNREIGQITLKKDQIVVQKGEEVNGYVKVFTGRKVGLFPVDFLEEI
;
A
#
# COMPACT_ATOMS: atom_id res chain seq x y z
N MET A 1 -31.20 31.84 57.57
CA MET A 1 -31.23 32.64 56.33
C MET A 1 -31.63 31.71 55.21
N ALA A 2 -32.77 32.00 54.59
CA ALA A 2 -33.29 31.28 53.45
C ALA A 2 -32.52 31.69 52.19
N ASN A 3 -32.31 30.77 51.26
CA ASN A 3 -32.75 31.07 49.91
C ASN A 3 -33.34 29.84 49.24
N LYS A 4 -34.51 30.08 48.69
CA LYS A 4 -35.46 29.16 48.10
C LYS A 4 -35.52 29.53 46.62
N GLU A 5 -35.98 28.57 45.83
CA GLU A 5 -36.47 28.71 44.45
C GLU A 5 -35.46 28.51 43.32
N ARG A 6 -35.74 27.82 42.22
CA ARG A 6 -36.62 26.68 41.84
C ARG A 6 -36.63 26.68 40.30
N LYS A 7 -36.33 25.52 39.67
CA LYS A 7 -36.93 24.94 38.44
C LYS A 7 -36.76 25.74 37.11
N LYS A 8 -36.73 25.17 35.89
CA LYS A 8 -37.16 23.87 35.33
C LYS A 8 -36.67 23.75 33.86
N GLY A 9 -36.49 22.52 33.36
CA GLY A 9 -36.51 22.13 31.92
C GLY A 9 -35.42 21.11 31.59
N GLN A 10 -35.60 19.78 31.70
CA GLN A 10 -36.34 18.84 30.80
C GLN A 10 -35.80 18.89 29.35
N ASP A 11 -35.40 17.83 28.64
CA ASP A 11 -35.86 16.44 28.58
C ASP A 11 -34.77 15.46 28.08
N ASP A 12 -35.04 14.20 28.35
CA ASP A 12 -34.44 12.92 28.00
C ASP A 12 -34.00 12.69 26.53
N LYS A 13 -32.96 11.86 26.37
CA LYS A 13 -33.07 10.61 25.57
C LYS A 13 -31.88 9.66 25.80
N LYS A 14 -32.20 8.54 26.45
CA LYS A 14 -31.41 7.31 26.52
C LYS A 14 -31.19 6.75 25.12
N ASN A 15 -29.97 6.32 24.81
CA ASN A 15 -29.67 5.50 23.63
C ASN A 15 -29.39 4.06 24.09
N PRO A 16 -30.29 3.09 23.84
CA PRO A 16 -30.01 1.69 24.06
C PRO A 16 -29.54 1.06 22.74
N LEU A 17 -28.32 0.53 22.70
CA LEU A 17 -27.89 -0.33 21.58
C LEU A 17 -27.30 -1.62 22.14
N ALA A 18 -28.14 -2.64 22.21
CA ALA A 18 -27.77 -4.03 22.37
C ALA A 18 -28.74 -4.91 21.55
N ALA A 19 -28.19 -5.96 20.95
CA ALA A 19 -28.79 -6.96 20.05
C ALA A 19 -29.06 -6.39 18.62
N MET A 20 -28.84 -7.07 17.50
CA MET A 20 -29.14 -8.47 17.09
C MET A 20 -28.35 -8.69 15.76
N MET A 21 -27.49 -9.69 15.60
CA MET A 21 -27.76 -11.02 14.99
C MET A 21 -28.39 -10.97 13.58
N ASP A 22 -27.62 -11.53 12.63
CA ASP A 22 -28.03 -12.39 11.51
C ASP A 22 -28.74 -11.84 10.23
N GLU A 23 -28.15 -12.27 9.11
CA GLU A 23 -28.80 -12.81 7.90
C GLU A 23 -29.30 -11.85 6.79
N GLU A 24 -28.50 -11.77 5.71
CA GLU A 24 -28.96 -11.65 4.31
C GLU A 24 -29.42 -13.07 3.87
N PRO A 25 -30.51 -13.26 3.08
CA PRO A 25 -30.38 -13.07 1.62
C PRO A 25 -31.66 -12.67 0.84
N GLU A 26 -31.41 -12.32 -0.43
CA GLU A 26 -32.20 -12.58 -1.64
C GLU A 26 -33.18 -11.52 -2.18
N ALA A 27 -32.92 -11.06 -3.42
CA ALA A 27 -33.93 -10.52 -4.33
C ALA A 27 -33.55 -10.76 -5.82
N THR A 28 -34.21 -11.77 -6.40
CA THR A 28 -34.97 -11.78 -7.67
C THR A 28 -34.32 -11.47 -9.04
N LYS A 29 -34.42 -12.47 -9.93
CA LYS A 29 -34.38 -12.38 -11.41
C LYS A 29 -35.67 -11.70 -11.96
N PRO A 30 -35.67 -11.23 -13.23
CA PRO A 30 -36.46 -11.98 -14.22
C PRO A 30 -35.87 -12.07 -15.66
N VAL A 31 -36.32 -13.13 -16.35
CA VAL A 31 -36.37 -13.44 -17.80
C VAL A 31 -37.35 -12.47 -18.51
N GLY A 32 -37.34 -12.12 -19.80
CA GLY A 32 -36.67 -12.49 -21.06
C GLY A 32 -37.49 -11.92 -22.24
N SER A 33 -37.07 -12.06 -23.51
CA SER A 33 -37.91 -12.22 -24.73
C SER A 33 -37.12 -12.03 -26.04
N LYS A 34 -37.68 -12.58 -27.13
CA LYS A 34 -37.06 -13.13 -28.36
C LYS A 34 -37.59 -12.43 -29.64
N ALA A 35 -36.93 -12.71 -30.77
CA ALA A 35 -37.40 -12.68 -32.19
C ALA A 35 -37.31 -11.33 -32.93
N GLU A 36 -37.17 -11.18 -34.25
CA GLU A 36 -36.69 -11.94 -35.44
C GLU A 36 -36.73 -10.95 -36.63
N GLY A 37 -35.83 -11.10 -37.63
CA GLY A 37 -36.12 -10.92 -39.07
C GLY A 37 -36.21 -9.54 -39.73
N GLY A 38 -35.57 -9.39 -40.91
CA GLY A 38 -36.02 -8.47 -41.98
C GLY A 38 -34.93 -7.73 -42.78
N ALA A 39 -34.77 -8.06 -44.06
CA ALA A 39 -33.75 -7.58 -45.01
C ALA A 39 -34.09 -6.27 -45.77
N SER A 40 -33.09 -5.53 -46.26
CA SER A 40 -32.95 -5.09 -47.68
C SER A 40 -31.74 -4.19 -47.96
N GLU A 41 -31.24 -4.35 -49.20
CA GLU A 41 -30.09 -3.79 -49.92
C GLU A 41 -29.94 -2.26 -50.04
N GLY A 42 -28.69 -1.83 -50.30
CA GLY A 42 -28.37 -0.51 -50.86
C GLY A 42 -26.86 -0.17 -50.89
N ASP A 43 -26.16 -0.58 -51.95
CA ASP A 43 -24.75 -0.30 -52.28
C ASP A 43 -24.31 1.19 -52.24
N LYS A 44 -23.08 1.45 -51.74
CA LYS A 44 -22.05 2.30 -52.40
C LYS A 44 -20.68 2.31 -51.69
N LYS A 45 -19.79 1.46 -52.22
CA LYS A 45 -18.37 1.62 -52.62
C LYS A 45 -17.39 2.58 -51.86
N ALA A 46 -16.22 2.00 -51.56
CA ALA A 46 -14.86 2.55 -51.35
C ALA A 46 -14.60 3.26 -49.99
N GLU A 47 -13.53 3.03 -49.23
CA GLU A 47 -12.21 2.46 -49.51
C GLU A 47 -11.52 2.10 -48.16
N LYS A 48 -10.65 1.08 -48.17
CA LYS A 48 -9.40 0.97 -47.37
C LYS A 48 -9.41 0.42 -45.91
N SER A 49 -9.21 -0.91 -45.84
CA SER A 49 -8.19 -1.61 -45.02
C SER A 49 -8.36 -1.76 -43.48
N PRO A 50 -7.71 -2.79 -42.88
CA PRO A 50 -8.36 -3.69 -41.93
C PRO A 50 -8.10 -3.36 -40.45
N ALA A 51 -8.95 -3.96 -39.61
CA ALA A 51 -8.65 -4.21 -38.21
C ALA A 51 -7.39 -5.07 -38.09
N ASP A 52 -6.45 -4.65 -37.26
CA ASP A 52 -5.63 -5.59 -36.48
C ASP A 52 -5.03 -4.85 -35.28
N ASP A 53 -5.42 -5.36 -34.11
CA ASP A 53 -4.64 -5.46 -32.89
C ASP A 53 -3.71 -4.28 -32.55
N LYS A 54 -4.24 -3.29 -31.82
CA LYS A 54 -3.41 -2.48 -30.91
C LYS A 54 -2.94 -3.39 -29.78
N SER A 55 -1.97 -4.24 -30.10
CA SER A 55 -0.96 -4.73 -29.17
C SER A 55 -0.37 -3.50 -28.47
N LYS A 56 -0.96 -3.12 -27.34
CA LYS A 56 -0.25 -2.38 -26.31
C LYS A 56 0.90 -3.29 -25.91
N LYS A 57 2.04 -3.15 -26.58
CA LYS A 57 3.33 -3.59 -26.03
C LYS A 57 3.31 -3.12 -24.58
N PRO A 58 3.39 -4.00 -23.57
CA PRO A 58 3.82 -3.52 -22.27
C PRO A 58 5.18 -2.92 -22.56
N GLN A 59 5.31 -1.62 -22.39
CA GLN A 59 6.63 -1.02 -22.39
C GLN A 59 7.40 -1.79 -21.32
N PRO A 60 8.53 -2.45 -21.64
CA PRO A 60 9.48 -2.75 -20.60
C PRO A 60 10.04 -1.39 -20.21
N GLY A 61 9.32 -0.70 -19.31
CA GLY A 61 9.79 0.52 -18.67
C GLY A 61 11.16 0.18 -18.14
N GLY A 62 12.18 0.77 -18.77
CA GLY A 62 13.55 0.39 -18.57
C GLY A 62 13.93 0.53 -17.11
N PHE A 63 13.95 -0.58 -16.38
CA PHE A 63 14.76 -0.73 -15.18
C PHE A 63 16.21 -0.82 -15.62
N LEU A 64 16.73 0.28 -16.17
CA LEU A 64 18.16 0.52 -16.21
C LEU A 64 18.62 0.46 -14.75
N GLN A 65 19.34 -0.62 -14.49
CA GLN A 65 19.73 -1.16 -13.19
C GLN A 65 20.20 -0.06 -12.24
N SER A 66 19.63 -0.04 -11.03
CA SER A 66 20.26 0.41 -9.76
C SER A 66 19.26 0.57 -8.62
N HIS A 67 18.02 0.08 -8.73
CA HIS A 67 17.05 0.20 -7.65
C HIS A 67 16.36 -1.12 -7.36
N TYR A 68 16.16 -1.42 -6.09
CA TYR A 68 15.35 -2.53 -5.62
C TYR A 68 14.41 -2.04 -4.52
N PHE A 69 13.42 -2.85 -4.16
CA PHE A 69 12.49 -2.50 -3.09
C PHE A 69 12.68 -3.44 -1.91
N VAL A 70 12.49 -2.91 -0.71
CA VAL A 70 12.53 -3.69 0.53
C VAL A 70 11.28 -3.45 1.34
N ALA A 71 10.75 -4.50 1.96
CA ALA A 71 9.62 -4.41 2.86
C ALA A 71 9.98 -3.65 4.15
N LEU A 72 9.23 -2.59 4.45
CA LEU A 72 9.32 -1.84 5.71
C LEU A 72 8.56 -2.52 6.85
N TYR A 73 7.44 -3.15 6.50
CA TYR A 73 6.51 -3.77 7.44
C TYR A 73 6.18 -5.18 7.00
N ARG A 74 5.69 -5.98 7.95
CA ARG A 74 5.16 -7.29 7.64
C ARG A 74 3.83 -7.13 6.92
N PHE A 75 3.69 -7.76 5.75
CA PHE A 75 2.41 -7.92 5.09
C PHE A 75 2.03 -9.40 5.14
N LYS A 76 0.85 -9.69 5.69
CA LYS A 76 0.30 -11.04 5.74
C LYS A 76 -0.76 -11.12 4.65
N ALA A 77 -0.57 -12.05 3.71
CA ALA A 77 -1.55 -12.35 2.68
C ALA A 77 -2.89 -12.70 3.34
N LEU A 78 -3.96 -12.03 2.91
CA LEU A 78 -5.33 -12.31 3.30
C LEU A 78 -6.01 -13.11 2.19
N GLU A 79 -5.75 -12.73 0.94
CA GLU A 79 -6.22 -13.41 -0.26
C GLU A 79 -5.14 -14.33 -0.85
N LYS A 80 -5.54 -15.25 -1.72
CA LYS A 80 -4.60 -16.17 -2.39
C LYS A 80 -3.66 -15.45 -3.36
N ASP A 81 -4.09 -14.30 -3.85
CA ASP A 81 -3.35 -13.47 -4.80
C ASP A 81 -2.49 -12.41 -4.10
N ASP A 82 -2.53 -12.31 -2.76
CA ASP A 82 -1.69 -11.40 -1.99
C ASP A 82 -0.27 -11.96 -1.80
N LEU A 83 0.71 -11.06 -1.75
CA LEU A 83 2.10 -11.43 -1.54
C LEU A 83 2.46 -11.37 -0.05
N ASP A 84 2.67 -12.52 0.61
CA ASP A 84 3.13 -12.51 2.01
C ASP A 84 4.63 -12.20 2.14
N PHE A 85 5.01 -11.28 3.04
CA PHE A 85 6.43 -10.98 3.30
C PHE A 85 6.73 -10.41 4.70
N PRO A 86 7.89 -10.75 5.28
CA PRO A 86 8.39 -10.11 6.51
C PRO A 86 9.05 -8.75 6.22
N PRO A 87 9.26 -7.90 7.26
CA PRO A 87 10.09 -6.70 7.13
C PRO A 87 11.53 -7.09 6.77
N GLY A 88 12.13 -6.34 5.87
CA GLY A 88 13.50 -6.56 5.39
C GLY A 88 13.59 -7.41 4.12
N GLU A 89 12.48 -8.00 3.67
CA GLU A 89 12.45 -8.82 2.47
C GLU A 89 12.64 -7.98 1.20
N LYS A 90 13.45 -8.49 0.26
CA LYS A 90 13.68 -7.83 -1.03
C LYS A 90 12.58 -8.21 -2.02
N ILE A 91 11.89 -7.19 -2.54
CA ILE A 91 10.74 -7.35 -3.43
C ILE A 91 11.10 -6.83 -4.81
N THR A 92 10.82 -7.63 -5.84
CA THR A 92 10.88 -7.20 -7.23
C THR A 92 9.49 -6.75 -7.66
N VAL A 93 9.32 -5.46 -7.95
CA VAL A 93 8.06 -4.94 -8.47
C VAL A 93 7.91 -5.39 -9.92
N VAL A 94 6.78 -6.03 -10.23
CA VAL A 94 6.43 -6.57 -11.56
C VAL A 94 5.44 -5.66 -12.26
N ASP A 95 4.49 -5.09 -11.51
CA ASP A 95 3.46 -4.17 -12.02
C ASP A 95 3.15 -3.09 -10.98
N ASP A 96 3.33 -1.83 -11.35
CA ASP A 96 3.03 -0.63 -10.57
C ASP A 96 1.93 0.23 -11.23
N SER A 97 1.17 -0.34 -12.16
CA SER A 97 0.13 0.39 -12.92
C SER A 97 -1.05 0.86 -12.06
N ASN A 98 -1.24 0.29 -10.87
CA ASN A 98 -2.30 0.63 -9.93
C ASN A 98 -1.71 1.37 -8.72
N GLU A 99 -2.35 2.43 -8.24
CA GLU A 99 -1.81 3.28 -7.16
C GLU A 99 -2.04 2.69 -5.76
N GLU A 100 -3.08 1.87 -5.59
CA GLU A 100 -3.41 1.21 -4.32
C GLU A 100 -2.69 -0.13 -4.14
N TRP A 101 -2.51 -0.90 -5.23
CA TRP A 101 -2.03 -2.27 -5.19
C TRP A 101 -0.98 -2.55 -6.25
N TRP A 102 0.25 -2.80 -5.82
CA TRP A 102 1.34 -3.19 -6.70
C TRP A 102 1.47 -4.69 -6.75
N ARG A 103 1.89 -5.22 -7.89
CA ARG A 103 2.23 -6.62 -8.06
C ARG A 103 3.72 -6.80 -7.89
N GLY A 104 4.12 -7.70 -7.00
CA GLY A 104 5.52 -8.00 -6.71
C GLY A 104 5.83 -9.47 -6.79
N LYS A 105 7.13 -9.76 -6.80
CA LYS A 105 7.68 -11.10 -6.81
C LYS A 105 8.79 -11.24 -5.77
N ILE A 106 8.72 -12.32 -4.99
CA ILE A 106 9.73 -12.75 -4.02
C ILE A 106 10.03 -14.22 -4.28
N GLY A 107 11.23 -14.52 -4.77
CA GLY A 107 11.57 -15.87 -5.23
C GLY A 107 10.62 -16.32 -6.34
N GLU A 108 9.82 -17.35 -6.07
CA GLU A 108 8.79 -17.87 -6.99
C GLU A 108 7.37 -17.34 -6.68
N LYS A 109 7.16 -16.73 -5.50
CA LYS A 109 5.87 -16.18 -5.10
C LYS A 109 5.61 -14.86 -5.80
N VAL A 110 4.40 -14.69 -6.32
CA VAL A 110 3.93 -13.46 -6.97
C VAL A 110 2.58 -13.11 -6.38
N GLY A 111 2.37 -11.84 -6.06
CA GLY A 111 1.09 -11.39 -5.54
C GLY A 111 1.01 -9.87 -5.42
N PHE A 112 -0.13 -9.40 -4.94
CA PHE A 112 -0.43 -7.99 -4.72
C PHE A 112 -0.05 -7.53 -3.32
N PHE A 113 0.34 -6.28 -3.19
CA PHE A 113 0.61 -5.64 -1.91
C PHE A 113 0.53 -4.10 -2.01
N PRO A 114 0.29 -3.39 -0.91
CA PRO A 114 0.25 -1.92 -0.94
C PRO A 114 1.65 -1.31 -1.08
N PRO A 115 1.87 -0.29 -1.95
CA PRO A 115 3.18 0.32 -2.14
C PRO A 115 3.75 0.98 -0.87
N ASN A 116 2.89 1.40 0.06
CA ASN A 116 3.29 2.00 1.34
C ASN A 116 4.04 1.05 2.29
N PHE A 117 4.04 -0.25 2.00
CA PHE A 117 4.72 -1.27 2.80
C PHE A 117 6.16 -1.51 2.37
N ILE A 118 6.59 -0.91 1.26
CA ILE A 118 7.93 -1.07 0.71
C ILE A 118 8.65 0.27 0.63
N ILE A 119 9.96 0.21 0.51
CA ILE A 119 10.82 1.35 0.28
C ILE A 119 11.72 1.10 -0.91
N ARG A 120 11.87 2.11 -1.76
CA ARG A 120 12.84 2.07 -2.86
C ARG A 120 14.23 2.32 -2.31
N VAL A 121 15.14 1.42 -2.63
CA VAL A 121 16.57 1.48 -2.30
C VAL A 121 17.36 1.69 -3.59
N ARG A 122 18.22 2.70 -3.60
CA ARG A 122 19.10 3.07 -4.72
C ARG A 122 20.48 2.43 -4.58
N ALA A 123 21.22 2.32 -5.69
CA ALA A 123 22.61 1.91 -5.65
C ALA A 123 23.41 2.88 -4.75
N GLY A 124 24.14 2.30 -3.79
CA GLY A 124 24.85 3.04 -2.75
C GLY A 124 24.05 3.32 -1.48
N GLU A 125 22.73 3.08 -1.47
CA GLU A 125 21.95 3.07 -0.23
C GLU A 125 22.02 1.68 0.42
N ARG A 126 22.16 1.65 1.74
CA ARG A 126 22.19 0.42 2.53
C ARG A 126 20.92 0.29 3.34
N VAL A 127 20.50 -0.95 3.61
CA VAL A 127 19.29 -1.22 4.37
C VAL A 127 19.71 -1.76 5.72
N HIS A 128 19.11 -1.22 6.77
CA HIS A 128 19.39 -1.63 8.13
C HIS A 128 18.11 -1.95 8.88
N LYS A 129 18.18 -2.97 9.73
CA LYS A 129 17.20 -3.32 10.74
C LYS A 129 17.63 -2.70 12.07
N VAL A 130 16.71 -2.02 12.72
CA VAL A 130 16.94 -1.41 14.03
C VAL A 130 17.00 -2.51 15.09
N THR A 131 18.14 -2.66 15.76
CA THR A 131 18.34 -3.69 16.81
C THR A 131 17.80 -3.25 18.17
N ARG A 132 17.77 -1.94 18.42
CA ARG A 132 17.33 -1.34 19.69
C ARG A 132 16.48 -0.10 19.45
N SER A 133 15.38 0.01 20.19
CA SER A 133 14.58 1.24 20.22
C SER A 133 15.41 2.40 20.77
N PHE A 134 15.37 3.54 20.08
CA PHE A 134 16.07 4.75 20.48
C PHE A 134 15.17 5.96 20.28
N VAL A 135 15.18 6.85 21.27
CA VAL A 135 14.43 8.11 21.25
C VAL A 135 15.41 9.21 20.91
N GLY A 136 15.34 9.68 19.66
CA GLY A 136 16.22 10.74 19.17
C GLY A 136 15.70 12.14 19.52
N ASN A 137 16.61 13.09 19.73
CA ASN A 137 16.26 14.50 19.86
C ASN A 137 16.04 15.14 18.47
N ARG A 138 14.79 15.53 18.19
CA ARG A 138 14.39 16.12 16.91
C ARG A 138 15.01 17.51 16.65
N GLU A 139 15.36 18.26 17.69
CA GLU A 139 15.96 19.60 17.55
C GLU A 139 17.33 19.55 16.88
N ILE A 140 18.08 18.47 17.12
CA ILE A 140 19.39 18.19 16.51
C ILE A 140 19.28 17.25 15.29
N GLY A 141 18.06 17.02 14.79
CA GLY A 141 17.81 16.19 13.60
C GLY A 141 17.89 14.68 13.84
N GLN A 142 17.91 14.20 15.08
CA GLN A 142 17.81 12.76 15.36
C GLN A 142 16.37 12.26 15.22
N ILE A 143 16.21 10.97 14.92
CA ILE A 143 14.92 10.31 14.75
C ILE A 143 14.68 9.24 15.81
N THR A 144 13.44 9.14 16.28
CA THR A 144 13.00 8.06 17.16
C THR A 144 12.56 6.85 16.34
N LEU A 145 13.24 5.72 16.52
CA LEU A 145 12.91 4.44 15.88
C LEU A 145 12.71 3.35 16.92
N LYS A 146 11.89 2.36 16.57
CA LYS A 146 11.65 1.17 17.40
C LYS A 146 12.49 0.00 16.90
N LYS A 147 12.80 -0.94 17.80
CA LYS A 147 13.38 -2.24 17.46
C LYS A 147 12.56 -2.93 16.35
N ASP A 148 13.26 -3.65 15.49
CA ASP A 148 12.75 -4.40 14.33
C ASP A 148 12.15 -3.51 13.22
N GLN A 149 12.38 -2.18 13.25
CA GLN A 149 12.06 -1.30 12.12
C GLN A 149 13.13 -1.37 11.04
N ILE A 150 12.70 -1.31 9.78
CA ILE A 150 13.59 -1.26 8.62
C ILE A 150 13.79 0.18 8.21
N VAL A 151 15.04 0.56 7.96
CA VAL A 151 15.43 1.88 7.49
C VAL A 151 16.48 1.81 6.41
N VAL A 152 16.50 2.84 5.56
CA VAL A 152 17.49 2.97 4.48
C VAL A 152 18.49 4.05 4.86
N GLN A 153 19.76 3.69 4.93
CA GLN A 153 20.86 4.62 5.11
C GLN A 153 21.03 5.51 3.87
N LYS A 154 21.03 6.82 4.10
CA LYS A 154 21.20 7.88 3.10
C LYS A 154 22.39 8.76 3.44
N GLY A 155 23.58 8.32 3.04
CA GLY A 155 24.85 9.04 3.27
C GLY A 155 25.79 8.28 4.19
N GLU A 156 26.89 8.91 4.55
CA GLU A 156 27.94 8.30 5.38
C GLU A 156 27.66 8.47 6.87
N GLU A 157 28.33 7.65 7.67
CA GLU A 157 28.34 7.78 9.13
C GLU A 157 29.22 8.97 9.54
N VAL A 158 28.71 9.80 10.46
CA VAL A 158 29.43 10.92 11.05
C VAL A 158 29.24 10.88 12.56
N ASN A 159 30.35 10.81 13.31
CA ASN A 159 30.35 10.78 14.78
C ASN A 159 29.48 9.68 15.40
N GLY A 160 29.45 8.47 14.81
CA GLY A 160 28.63 7.36 15.29
C GLY A 160 27.13 7.47 14.97
N TYR A 161 26.72 8.49 14.22
CA TYR A 161 25.36 8.64 13.72
C TYR A 161 25.34 8.55 12.21
N VAL A 162 24.28 7.94 11.68
CA VAL A 162 24.04 7.88 10.25
C VAL A 162 22.68 8.43 9.92
N LYS A 163 22.58 9.06 8.76
CA LYS A 163 21.30 9.56 8.26
C LYS A 163 20.50 8.40 7.69
N VAL A 164 19.33 8.14 8.26
CA VAL A 164 18.43 7.05 7.86
C VAL A 164 17.08 7.58 7.40
N PHE A 165 16.43 6.81 6.53
CA PHE A 165 15.12 7.10 5.96
C PHE A 165 14.16 5.92 6.20
N THR A 166 13.02 6.22 6.82
CA THR A 166 11.98 5.25 7.22
C THR A 166 10.86 5.09 6.19
N GLY A 167 11.02 5.69 5.01
CA GLY A 167 9.93 5.84 4.01
C GLY A 167 9.05 7.07 4.25
N ARG A 168 8.96 7.54 5.50
CA ARG A 168 8.13 8.71 5.88
C ARG A 168 8.94 9.87 6.44
N LYS A 169 10.00 9.56 7.17
CA LYS A 169 10.83 10.53 7.88
C LYS A 169 12.30 10.21 7.68
N VAL A 170 13.11 11.26 7.64
CA VAL A 170 14.57 11.20 7.61
C VAL A 170 15.12 11.78 8.91
N GLY A 171 16.21 11.22 9.41
CA GLY A 171 16.92 11.77 10.57
C GLY A 171 18.19 11.00 10.88
N LEU A 172 18.95 11.51 11.85
CA LEU A 172 20.16 10.88 12.36
C LEU A 172 19.82 9.78 13.36
N PHE A 173 20.48 8.65 13.24
CA PHE A 173 20.30 7.50 14.11
C PHE A 173 21.64 6.85 14.45
N PRO A 174 21.87 6.40 15.70
CA PRO A 174 23.12 5.76 16.08
C PRO A 174 23.38 4.47 15.29
N VAL A 175 24.60 4.30 14.76
CA VAL A 175 24.96 3.07 14.02
C VAL A 175 25.03 1.83 14.91
N ASP A 176 25.32 1.99 16.20
CA ASP A 176 25.33 0.89 17.18
C ASP A 176 23.98 0.17 17.30
N PHE A 177 22.90 0.83 16.92
CA PHE A 177 21.54 0.30 16.99
C PHE A 177 21.00 -0.15 15.63
N LEU A 178 21.88 -0.27 14.62
CA LEU A 178 21.56 -0.70 13.26
C LEU A 178 22.34 -1.96 12.91
N GLU A 179 21.64 -2.89 12.27
CA GLU A 179 22.21 -4.13 11.71
C GLU A 179 21.90 -4.12 10.21
N GLU A 180 22.92 -4.20 9.37
CA GLU A 180 22.76 -4.30 7.91
C GLU A 180 22.09 -5.63 7.53
N ILE A 181 21.15 -5.59 6.58
CA ILE A 181 20.40 -6.74 6.09
C ILE A 181 20.45 -6.88 4.56
#